data_AF-A0A6C0GTJ7-F1
#
_entry.id   AF-A0A6C0GTJ7-F1
#
_cell.length_a   1.000
_cell.length_b   1.000
_cell.length_c   1.000
_cell.angle_alpha   90.00
_cell.angle_beta   90.00
_cell.angle_gamma   90.00
#
_symmetry.space_group_name_H-M   'P 1'
#
loop_
_entity.id
_entity.type
_entity.pdbx_description
1 polymer ?
#
loop_
_entity_poly.entity_id
_entity_poly.type
_entity_poly.pdbx_seq_one_letter_code
_entity_poly.pdbx_strand_id
1 'polypeptide(L)'
;MEQIKNAGEISAKKMFGEYGIYSDGKLFGLICDNKLFIKPTNSGREFIGNVIEVSPYEGAKPSFLIEDKIEDSDWLSGLIRISVKELPPSKKKNKVRN
;
A
#
# COMPACT_ATOMS: atom_id res chain seq x y z
N MET A 1 -8.54 -12.66 -0.51
CA MET A 1 -8.09 -11.61 -1.45
C MET A 1 -9.27 -11.03 -2.24
N GLU A 2 -10.44 -10.81 -1.62
CA GLU A 2 -11.62 -10.25 -2.32
C GLU A 2 -11.84 -8.75 -2.04
N GLN A 3 -11.17 -8.20 -1.02
CA GLN A 3 -11.40 -6.84 -0.53
C GLN A 3 -10.77 -5.72 -1.39
N ILE A 4 -9.96 -6.01 -2.41
CA ILE A 4 -9.21 -4.96 -3.14
C ILE A 4 -9.29 -5.13 -4.67
N LYS A 5 -10.42 -5.63 -5.19
CA LYS A 5 -10.61 -5.82 -6.63
C LYS A 5 -10.71 -4.51 -7.43
N ASN A 6 -11.01 -3.38 -6.78
CA ASN A 6 -11.27 -2.11 -7.47
C ASN A 6 -10.05 -1.17 -7.56
N ALA A 7 -8.90 -1.56 -6.98
CA ALA A 7 -7.68 -0.74 -6.94
C ALA A 7 -6.61 -1.11 -7.99
N GLY A 8 -6.93 -2.04 -8.92
CA GLY A 8 -5.99 -2.58 -9.91
C GLY A 8 -5.52 -4.00 -9.57
N GLU A 9 -4.45 -4.46 -10.24
CA GLU A 9 -3.83 -5.77 -9.95
C GLU A 9 -3.05 -5.66 -8.63
N ILE A 10 -3.68 -6.04 -7.52
CA ILE A 10 -3.05 -6.07 -6.20
C ILE A 10 -2.36 -7.41 -6.00
N SER A 11 -1.07 -7.36 -5.71
CA SER A 11 -0.24 -8.52 -5.41
C SER A 11 0.45 -8.32 -4.07
N ALA A 12 0.31 -9.28 -3.16
CA ALA A 12 1.10 -9.31 -1.93
C ALA A 12 2.26 -10.30 -2.12
N LYS A 13 3.48 -9.87 -1.82
CA LYS A 13 4.69 -10.70 -1.86
C LYS A 13 5.30 -10.76 -0.48
N LYS A 14 5.38 -11.97 0.08
CA LYS A 14 6.06 -12.23 1.34
C LYS A 14 7.56 -11.95 1.20
N MET A 15 8.11 -11.16 2.11
CA MET A 15 9.52 -10.79 2.17
C MET A 15 9.97 -10.83 3.63
N PHE A 16 10.90 -11.73 3.96
CA PHE A 16 11.61 -11.76 5.25
C PHE A 16 10.73 -11.76 6.53
N GLY A 17 9.53 -12.32 6.46
CA GLY A 17 8.57 -12.38 7.58
C GLY A 17 7.43 -11.36 7.47
N GLU A 18 7.57 -10.36 6.62
CA GLU A 18 6.59 -9.32 6.33
C GLU A 18 5.96 -9.55 4.95
N TYR A 19 4.93 -8.76 4.60
CA TYR A 19 4.30 -8.83 3.28
C TYR A 19 4.39 -7.48 2.58
N GLY A 20 5.11 -7.38 1.47
CA GLY A 20 5.05 -6.20 0.62
C GLY A 20 3.82 -6.22 -0.27
N ILE A 21 3.07 -5.12 -0.32
CA ILE A 21 1.87 -4.98 -1.17
C ILE A 21 2.14 -4.09 -2.36
N TYR A 22 1.84 -4.66 -3.51
CA TYR A 22 2.07 -4.09 -4.82
C TYR A 22 0.72 -3.83 -5.49
N SER A 23 0.58 -2.69 -6.13
CA SER A 23 -0.52 -2.39 -7.05
C SER A 23 0.08 -2.15 -8.42
N ASP A 24 -0.34 -2.92 -9.41
CA ASP A 24 0.12 -2.74 -10.79
C ASP A 24 1.66 -2.88 -10.92
N GLY A 25 2.28 -3.71 -10.07
CA GLY A 25 3.73 -3.87 -9.98
C GLY A 25 4.47 -2.72 -9.25
N LYS A 26 3.76 -1.75 -8.67
CA LYS A 26 4.30 -0.69 -7.81
C LYS A 26 4.14 -1.04 -6.34
N LEU A 27 5.24 -1.08 -5.59
CA LEU A 27 5.20 -1.23 -4.13
C LEU A 27 4.65 0.07 -3.51
N PHE A 28 3.46 -0.01 -2.93
CA PHE A 28 2.82 1.13 -2.27
C PHE A 28 2.73 0.97 -0.75
N GLY A 29 2.77 -0.27 -0.25
CA GLY A 29 2.66 -0.54 1.17
C GLY A 29 3.30 -1.86 1.60
N LEU A 30 3.33 -2.06 2.90
CA LEU A 30 3.91 -3.22 3.59
C LEU A 30 2.91 -3.64 4.68
N ILE A 31 2.77 -4.92 4.94
CA ILE A 31 2.09 -5.43 6.13
C ILE A 31 3.15 -6.00 7.07
N CYS A 32 3.20 -5.44 8.27
CA CYS A 32 4.05 -5.89 9.36
C CYS A 32 3.18 -6.02 10.61
N ASP A 33 3.35 -7.08 11.39
CA ASP A 33 2.56 -7.33 12.62
C ASP A 33 1.03 -7.21 12.43
N ASN A 34 0.51 -7.70 11.29
CA ASN A 34 -0.90 -7.60 10.92
C ASN A 34 -1.43 -6.15 10.75
N LYS A 35 -0.54 -5.17 10.66
CA LYS A 35 -0.83 -3.75 10.41
C LYS A 35 -0.39 -3.36 9.01
N LEU A 36 -1.18 -2.52 8.35
CA LEU A 36 -0.86 -2.04 7.02
C LEU A 36 -0.14 -0.69 7.09
N PHE A 37 1.04 -0.65 6.49
CA PHE A 37 1.88 0.53 6.37
C PHE A 37 1.89 1.00 4.92
N ILE A 38 1.39 2.20 4.66
CA ILE A 38 1.40 2.83 3.34
C ILE A 38 2.51 3.88 3.30
N LYS A 39 3.19 4.00 2.16
CA LYS A 39 4.19 5.07 2.01
C LYS A 39 3.57 6.45 2.24
N PRO A 40 4.27 7.36 2.94
CA PRO A 40 3.77 8.69 3.15
C PRO A 40 3.69 9.43 1.80
N THR A 41 2.48 9.68 1.34
CA THR A 41 2.16 10.41 0.10
C THR A 41 1.21 11.57 0.44
N ASN A 42 1.29 12.67 -0.30
CA ASN A 42 0.47 13.85 0.02
C ASN A 42 -1.02 13.54 -0.17
N SER A 43 -1.38 12.91 -1.29
CA SER A 43 -2.74 12.48 -1.61
C SER A 43 -3.26 11.46 -0.60
N GLY A 44 -2.41 10.51 -0.17
CA GLY A 44 -2.79 9.56 0.87
C GLY A 44 -3.10 10.26 2.19
N ARG A 45 -2.27 11.23 2.59
CA ARG A 45 -2.50 12.04 3.79
C ARG A 45 -3.81 12.83 3.70
N GLU A 46 -4.07 13.49 2.58
CA GLU A 46 -5.29 14.29 2.40
C GLU A 46 -6.55 13.41 2.41
N PHE A 47 -6.49 12.22 1.82
CA PHE A 47 -7.64 11.30 1.79
C PHE A 47 -7.93 10.64 3.13
N ILE A 48 -6.89 10.26 3.88
CA ILE A 48 -7.04 9.74 5.24
C ILE A 48 -7.47 10.86 6.18
N GLY A 49 -6.97 12.09 5.94
CA GLY A 49 -7.16 13.26 6.78
C GLY A 49 -6.33 13.17 8.06
N ASN A 50 -6.72 12.28 8.97
CA ASN A 50 -6.06 12.07 10.26
C ASN A 50 -5.18 10.82 10.22
N VAL A 51 -4.07 10.90 9.48
CA VAL A 51 -3.17 9.76 9.32
C VAL A 51 -2.21 9.64 10.51
N ILE A 52 -1.98 8.40 10.94
CA ILE A 52 -1.00 8.08 11.96
C ILE A 52 0.31 7.72 11.26
N GLU A 53 1.36 8.51 11.47
CA GLU A 53 2.70 8.23 10.96
C GLU A 53 3.50 7.50 12.03
N VAL A 54 3.77 6.20 11.84
CA VAL A 54 4.70 5.46 12.70
C VAL A 54 5.77 4.76 11.89
N SER A 55 6.94 4.59 12.49
CA SER A 55 7.98 3.75 11.92
C SER A 55 7.63 2.27 12.15
N PRO A 56 7.65 1.42 11.11
CA PRO A 56 7.33 -0.01 11.26
C PRO A 56 8.32 -0.75 12.18
N TYR A 57 9.53 -0.23 12.35
CA TYR A 57 10.54 -0.69 13.30
C TYR A 57 11.49 0.46 13.65
N GLU A 58 12.29 0.30 14.71
CA GLU A 58 13.23 1.31 15.17
C GLU A 58 14.25 1.66 14.07
N GLY A 59 14.37 2.95 13.73
CA GLY A 59 15.22 3.43 12.64
C GLY A 59 14.60 3.37 11.23
N ALA A 60 13.37 2.85 11.08
CA ALA A 60 12.65 2.91 9.82
C ALA A 60 12.09 4.31 9.55
N LYS A 61 11.88 4.61 8.26
CA LYS A 61 11.16 5.83 7.86
C LYS A 61 9.68 5.72 8.29
N PRO A 62 9.09 6.82 8.80
CA PRO A 62 7.68 6.82 9.15
C PRO A 62 6.83 6.47 7.94
N SER A 63 5.80 5.67 8.18
CA SER A 63 4.81 5.24 7.20
C SER A 63 3.42 5.42 7.78
N PHE A 64 2.43 5.56 6.91
CA PHE A 64 1.04 5.71 7.29
C PHE A 64 0.52 4.38 7.82
N LEU A 65 0.19 4.35 9.10
CA LEU A 65 -0.38 3.21 9.79
C LEU A 65 -1.89 3.18 9.58
N ILE A 66 -2.37 2.09 8.98
CA ILE A 66 -3.78 1.81 8.73
C ILE A 66 -4.17 0.58 9.54
N GLU A 67 -4.92 0.80 10.62
CA GLU A 67 -5.43 -0.27 11.51
C GLU A 67 -6.97 -0.36 11.44
N ASP A 68 -7.66 0.77 11.61
CA ASP A 68 -9.14 0.81 11.69
C ASP A 68 -9.83 0.58 10.34
N LYS A 69 -9.24 1.10 9.25
CA LYS A 69 -9.86 1.13 7.92
C LYS A 69 -9.39 0.03 6.97
N ILE A 70 -8.69 -0.98 7.49
CA ILE A 70 -8.18 -2.10 6.68
C ILE A 70 -9.31 -3.03 6.20
N GLU A 71 -10.41 -3.11 6.94
CA GLU A 71 -11.57 -3.94 6.61
C GLU A 71 -12.46 -3.30 5.53
N ASP A 72 -12.36 -1.98 5.35
CA ASP A 72 -13.15 -1.21 4.40
C ASP A 72 -12.52 -1.26 3.00
N SER A 73 -13.02 -2.22 2.23
CA SER A 73 -12.52 -2.57 0.90
C SER A 73 -12.56 -1.42 -0.11
N ASP A 74 -13.63 -0.61 -0.07
CA ASP A 74 -13.84 0.50 -0.99
C ASP A 74 -12.92 1.67 -0.63
N TRP A 75 -12.89 2.04 0.66
CA TRP A 75 -12.01 3.08 1.17
C TRP A 75 -10.54 2.73 0.93
N LEU A 76 -10.14 1.50 1.22
CA LEU A 76 -8.77 1.03 1.02
C LEU A 76 -8.39 1.07 -0.46
N SER A 77 -9.30 0.66 -1.34
CA SER A 77 -9.08 0.73 -2.78
C SER A 77 -8.87 2.18 -3.27
N GLY A 78 -9.65 3.12 -2.73
CA GLY A 78 -9.51 4.55 -2.98
C GLY A 78 -8.14 5.08 -2.55
N LEU A 79 -7.74 4.80 -1.31
CA LEU A 79 -6.44 5.20 -0.75
C LEU A 79 -5.28 4.66 -1.58
N ILE A 80 -5.34 3.39 -1.98
CA ILE A 80 -4.30 2.77 -2.81
C ILE A 80 -4.22 3.49 -4.15
N ARG A 81 -5.36 3.73 -4.81
CA ARG A 81 -5.41 4.34 -6.14
C ARG A 81 -4.79 5.74 -6.17
N ILE A 82 -5.09 6.58 -5.18
CA ILE A 82 -4.50 7.93 -5.09
C ILE A 82 -3.02 7.89 -4.71
N SER A 83 -2.62 6.98 -3.80
CA SER A 83 -1.23 6.86 -3.37
C SER A 83 -0.35 6.36 -4.53
N VAL A 84 -0.86 5.37 -5.29
CA VAL A 84 -0.19 4.78 -6.46
C VAL A 84 -0.06 5.76 -7.63
N LYS A 85 -0.98 6.74 -7.74
CA LYS A 85 -0.90 7.81 -8.73
C LYS A 85 0.27 8.77 -8.46
N GLU A 86 0.53 9.10 -7.20
CA GLU A 86 1.69 9.91 -6.83
C GLU A 86 3.01 9.13 -6.86
N LEU A 87 2.97 7.81 -6.62
CA LEU A 87 4.17 6.99 -6.67
C LEU A 87 4.71 6.90 -8.11
N PRO A 88 6.04 7.05 -8.29
CA PRO A 88 6.65 6.99 -9.60
C PRO A 88 6.28 5.69 -10.31
N PRO A 89 6.14 5.70 -11.65
CA PRO A 89 5.87 4.48 -12.41
C PRO A 89 6.96 3.45 -12.11
N SER A 90 6.59 2.39 -11.39
CA SER A 90 7.47 1.22 -11.27
C SER A 90 7.67 0.71 -12.68
N LYS A 91 8.93 0.49 -13.08
CA LYS A 91 9.28 -0.04 -14.40
C LYS A 91 8.63 -1.42 -14.53
N LYS A 92 7.39 -1.47 -15.05
CA LYS A 92 6.75 -2.71 -15.44
C LYS A 92 7.66 -3.36 -16.48
N LYS A 93 8.35 -4.42 -16.09
CA LYS A 93 8.84 -5.39 -17.07
C LYS A 93 7.60 -6.01 -17.70
N ASN A 94 7.39 -5.74 -18.98
CA ASN A 94 6.38 -6.41 -19.79
C ASN A 94 6.50 -7.92 -19.54
N LYS A 95 5.47 -8.50 -18.92
CA LYS A 95 5.31 -9.95 -18.90
C LYS A 95 4.81 -10.32 -20.29
N VAL A 96 5.74 -10.49 -21.23
CA VAL A 96 5.50 -11.29 -22.44
C VAL A 96 5.01 -12.64 -21.92
N ARG A 97 3.71 -12.89 -22.08
CA ARG A 97 3.16 -14.25 -22.01
C ARG A 97 3.46 -14.84 -23.38
N ASN A 98 4.44 -15.74 -23.40
CA ASN A 98 4.81 -16.55 -24.56
C ASN A 98 4.01 -17.84 -24.57
#